data_AF-A0A4V1T0B3-F1
#
_entry.id   AF-A0A4V1T0B3-F1
#
_cell.length_a   1.000
_cell.length_b   1.000
_cell.length_c   1.000
_cell.angle_alpha   90.00
_cell.angle_beta   90.00
_cell.angle_gamma   90.00
#
_symmetry.space_group_name_H-M   'P 1'
#
loop_
_entity.id
_entity.type
_entity.pdbx_description
1 polymer ?
#
loop_
_entity_poly.entity_id
_entity_poly.type
_entity_poly.pdbx_seq_one_letter_code
_entity_poly.pdbx_strand_id
1 'polypeptide(L)'
;FIFCEDEIQFIENLLTLAEQRNWHKIYCWENYLQNILQTYEYPYFETDKDFEQAEVGLTLCDALIARNGSILVTNGNAAGRRLNIYPHQHIVLAYTSQLVLDLKDGFKLLKSKYNNNLPSLISTITGPSRTADIEKTLVLGAHGPKELFVFLLDDLQV
;
A
#
# COMPACT_ATOMS: atom_id res chain seq x y z
N PHE A 1 4.24 9.08 4.75
CA PHE A 1 5.37 8.76 3.86
C PHE A 1 6.59 8.63 4.74
N ILE A 2 7.31 7.53 4.61
CA ILE A 2 8.49 7.18 5.40
C ILE A 2 9.51 6.63 4.40
N PHE A 3 10.70 7.21 4.35
CA PHE A 3 11.79 6.69 3.52
C PHE A 3 12.59 5.67 4.33
N CYS A 4 13.01 4.59 3.67
CA CYS A 4 13.76 3.49 4.23
C CYS A 4 14.96 3.18 3.32
N GLU A 5 16.17 3.26 3.86
CA GLU A 5 17.41 2.93 3.16
C GLU A 5 17.51 1.42 2.87
N ASP A 6 16.94 0.60 3.74
CA ASP A 6 16.93 -0.85 3.64
C ASP A 6 15.69 -1.48 4.35
N GLU A 7 15.63 -2.81 4.30
CA GLU A 7 14.54 -3.58 4.93
C GLU A 7 14.59 -3.51 6.47
N ILE A 8 15.76 -3.33 7.07
CA ILE A 8 15.91 -3.20 8.53
C ILE A 8 15.21 -1.93 8.99
N GLN A 9 15.53 -0.80 8.35
CA GLN A 9 14.91 0.49 8.65
C GLN A 9 13.40 0.48 8.35
N PHE A 10 12.97 -0.27 7.33
CA PHE A 10 11.54 -0.50 7.10
C PHE A 10 10.87 -1.18 8.29
N ILE A 11 11.43 -2.27 8.81
CA ILE A 11 10.86 -3.01 9.94
C ILE A 11 10.89 -2.18 11.23
N GLU A 12 11.98 -1.47 11.53
CA GLU A 12 12.08 -0.61 12.70
C GLU A 12 11.02 0.50 12.70
N ASN A 13 10.83 1.14 11.55
CA ASN A 13 9.83 2.19 11.39
C ASN A 13 8.40 1.60 11.42
N LEU A 14 8.18 0.41 10.86
CA LEU A 14 6.89 -0.28 10.91
C LEU A 14 6.51 -0.62 12.36
N LEU A 15 7.46 -1.16 13.13
CA LEU A 15 7.27 -1.49 14.54
C LEU A 15 6.97 -0.24 15.37
N THR A 16 7.77 0.81 15.19
CA THR A 16 7.56 2.09 15.87
C THR A 16 6.18 2.68 15.56
N LEU A 17 5.76 2.63 14.29
CA LEU A 17 4.45 3.13 13.87
C LEU A 17 3.31 2.30 14.46
N ALA A 18 3.43 0.96 14.42
CA ALA A 18 2.42 0.06 14.97
C ALA A 18 2.23 0.25 16.48
N GLU A 19 3.33 0.41 17.23
CA GLU A 19 3.28 0.70 18.67
C GLU A 19 2.62 2.04 18.98
N GLN A 20 3.02 3.11 18.28
CA GLN A 20 2.44 4.45 18.47
C GLN A 20 0.93 4.49 18.21
N ARG A 21 0.45 3.63 17.31
CA ARG A 21 -0.96 3.54 16.92
C ARG A 21 -1.72 2.42 17.63
N ASN A 22 -1.05 1.62 18.46
CA ASN A 22 -1.58 0.42 19.11
C ASN A 22 -2.23 -0.56 18.12
N TRP A 23 -1.57 -0.82 16.99
CA TRP A 23 -2.01 -1.83 16.04
C TRP A 23 -1.48 -3.21 16.42
N HIS A 24 -2.37 -4.19 16.41
CA HIS A 24 -2.08 -5.58 16.74
C HIS A 24 -2.49 -6.56 15.62
N LYS A 25 -3.38 -6.14 14.71
CA LYS A 25 -3.93 -6.98 13.63
C LYS A 25 -3.55 -6.47 12.25
N ILE A 26 -2.28 -6.68 11.91
CA ILE A 26 -1.72 -6.34 10.60
C ILE A 26 -1.83 -7.55 9.68
N TYR A 27 -2.59 -7.40 8.60
CA TYR A 27 -2.81 -8.44 7.59
C TYR A 27 -1.88 -8.23 6.39
N CYS A 28 -1.22 -9.32 5.97
CA CYS A 28 -0.29 -9.32 4.86
C CYS A 28 -0.41 -10.65 4.09
N TRP A 29 -0.88 -10.61 2.85
CA TRP A 29 -1.17 -11.81 2.05
C TRP A 29 -0.16 -12.05 0.92
N GLU A 30 0.72 -11.09 0.64
CA GLU A 30 1.66 -11.18 -0.47
C GLU A 30 2.95 -11.87 -0.01
N ASN A 31 3.27 -13.03 -0.60
CA ASN A 31 4.42 -13.86 -0.21
C ASN A 31 5.75 -13.09 -0.10
N TYR A 32 5.98 -12.13 -1.00
CA TYR A 32 7.21 -11.34 -0.97
C TYR A 32 7.32 -10.50 0.32
N LEU A 33 6.24 -9.83 0.72
CA LEU A 33 6.19 -9.11 1.99
C LEU A 33 6.26 -10.07 3.18
N GLN A 34 5.56 -11.19 3.11
CA GLN A 34 5.60 -12.23 4.14
C GLN A 34 7.02 -12.72 4.40
N ASN A 35 7.83 -12.89 3.35
CA ASN A 35 9.24 -13.27 3.48
C ASN A 35 10.02 -12.21 4.25
N ILE A 36 9.89 -10.92 3.91
CA ILE A 36 10.55 -9.82 4.65
C ILE A 36 10.13 -9.85 6.12
N LEU A 37 8.82 -9.89 6.40
CA LEU A 37 8.31 -9.90 7.77
C LEU A 37 8.80 -11.13 8.56
N GLN A 38 8.85 -12.31 7.94
CA GLN A 38 9.38 -13.53 8.56
C GLN A 38 10.89 -13.43 8.84
N THR A 39 11.68 -12.86 7.93
CA THR A 39 13.13 -12.69 8.09
C THR A 39 13.47 -11.89 9.35
N TYR A 40 12.65 -10.89 9.69
CA TYR A 40 12.83 -10.05 10.87
C TYR A 40 11.87 -10.38 12.02
N GLU A 41 11.24 -11.56 11.98
CA GLU A 41 10.32 -12.08 13.01
C GLU A 41 9.16 -11.12 13.36
N TYR A 42 8.71 -10.30 12.40
CA TYR A 42 7.60 -9.39 12.58
C TYR A 42 6.26 -10.15 12.49
N PRO A 43 5.34 -10.02 13.46
CA PRO A 43 4.09 -10.75 13.47
C PRO A 43 3.08 -10.19 12.45
N TYR A 44 2.37 -11.06 11.74
CA TYR A 44 1.31 -10.68 10.81
C TYR A 44 0.26 -11.79 10.64
N PHE A 45 -0.89 -11.43 10.06
CA PHE A 45 -1.97 -12.34 9.71
C PHE A 45 -1.92 -12.66 8.21
N GLU A 46 -1.66 -13.93 7.89
CA GLU A 46 -1.32 -14.38 6.52
C GLU A 46 -2.54 -14.76 5.65
N THR A 47 -3.72 -14.93 6.27
CA THR A 47 -4.96 -15.36 5.59
C THR A 47 -6.11 -14.40 5.87
N ASP A 48 -7.30 -14.66 5.32
CA ASP A 48 -8.51 -13.87 5.57
C ASP A 48 -9.31 -14.35 6.79
N LYS A 49 -8.72 -15.22 7.62
CA LYS A 49 -9.29 -15.62 8.90
C LYS A 49 -9.43 -14.40 9.82
N ASP A 50 -10.62 -14.25 10.42
CA ASP A 50 -10.98 -13.16 11.34
C ASP A 50 -10.76 -11.76 10.73
N PHE A 51 -10.77 -11.65 9.40
CA PHE A 51 -10.44 -10.42 8.66
C PHE A 51 -11.39 -9.26 8.96
N GLU A 52 -12.58 -9.52 9.48
CA GLU A 52 -13.48 -8.48 9.97
C GLU A 52 -12.86 -7.63 11.10
N GLN A 53 -11.82 -8.15 11.76
CA GLN A 53 -11.07 -7.51 12.83
C GLN A 53 -9.76 -6.87 12.33
N ALA A 54 -9.52 -6.83 11.02
CA ALA A 54 -8.32 -6.25 10.43
C ALA A 54 -8.22 -4.75 10.72
N GLU A 55 -7.13 -4.36 11.38
CA GLU A 55 -6.82 -2.95 11.65
C GLU A 55 -6.04 -2.36 10.47
N VAL A 56 -5.02 -3.10 10.03
CA VAL A 56 -4.09 -2.67 8.98
C VAL A 56 -4.03 -3.69 7.86
N GLY A 57 -4.15 -3.22 6.63
CA GLY A 57 -3.73 -3.97 5.44
C GLY A 57 -2.32 -3.53 5.03
N LEU A 58 -1.40 -4.47 4.87
CA LEU A 58 -0.05 -4.24 4.37
C LEU A 58 0.07 -4.85 2.96
N THR A 59 0.32 -4.01 1.97
CA THR A 59 0.39 -4.43 0.56
C THR A 59 1.59 -3.83 -0.16
N LEU A 60 1.90 -4.39 -1.33
CA LEU A 60 2.75 -3.76 -2.33
C LEU A 60 1.95 -2.79 -3.21
N CYS A 61 2.65 -2.09 -4.10
CA CYS A 61 2.05 -1.35 -5.20
C CYS A 61 2.71 -1.69 -6.55
N ASP A 62 2.07 -1.25 -7.63
CA ASP A 62 2.57 -1.43 -8.99
C ASP A 62 3.39 -0.22 -9.49
N ALA A 63 3.04 0.99 -9.07
CA ALA A 63 3.78 2.22 -9.39
C ALA A 63 3.45 3.35 -8.42
N LEU A 64 4.38 4.30 -8.26
CA LEU A 64 4.15 5.58 -7.61
C LEU A 64 4.12 6.69 -8.65
N ILE A 65 3.12 7.57 -8.57
CA ILE A 65 2.91 8.67 -9.53
C ILE A 65 3.33 9.99 -8.89
N ALA A 66 4.48 10.51 -9.29
CA ALA A 66 5.08 11.71 -8.71
C ALA A 66 4.20 12.96 -8.91
N ARG A 67 3.62 13.15 -10.10
CA ARG A 67 2.90 14.37 -10.47
C ARG A 67 1.73 14.72 -9.53
N ASN A 68 1.08 13.73 -8.94
CA ASN A 68 -0.09 13.94 -8.08
C ASN A 68 -0.04 13.14 -6.77
N GLY A 69 1.12 12.57 -6.42
CA GLY A 69 1.30 11.79 -5.20
C GLY A 69 0.33 10.61 -5.09
N SER A 70 0.20 9.83 -6.17
CA SER A 70 -0.71 8.68 -6.20
C SER A 70 0.00 7.34 -6.21
N ILE A 71 -0.72 6.30 -5.79
CA ILE A 71 -0.28 4.92 -5.81
C ILE A 71 -1.14 4.16 -6.83
N LEU A 72 -0.49 3.50 -7.76
CA LEU A 72 -1.14 2.59 -8.70
C LEU A 72 -1.10 1.18 -8.10
N VAL A 73 -2.27 0.56 -7.97
CA VAL A 73 -2.43 -0.80 -7.43
C VAL A 73 -3.35 -1.60 -8.33
N THR A 74 -3.12 -2.91 -8.38
CA THR A 74 -3.97 -3.86 -9.09
C THR A 74 -4.42 -4.98 -8.17
N ASN A 75 -5.42 -5.75 -8.60
CA ASN A 75 -5.80 -7.00 -7.93
C ASN A 75 -5.06 -8.23 -8.48
N GLY A 76 -3.94 -8.04 -9.18
CA GLY A 76 -3.15 -9.13 -9.75
C GLY A 76 -2.26 -9.85 -8.73
N ASN A 77 -2.15 -9.31 -7.50
CA ASN A 77 -1.41 -9.91 -6.39
C ASN A 77 -2.35 -10.60 -5.38
N ALA A 78 -1.77 -11.23 -4.37
CA ALA A 78 -2.51 -11.96 -3.35
C ALA A 78 -3.36 -11.07 -2.43
N ALA A 79 -3.04 -9.78 -2.30
CA ALA A 79 -3.84 -8.80 -1.56
C ALA A 79 -5.26 -8.62 -2.16
N GLY A 80 -5.41 -8.91 -3.46
CA GLY A 80 -6.68 -8.84 -4.17
C GLY A 80 -7.29 -7.44 -4.09
N ARG A 81 -8.61 -7.37 -3.87
CA ARG A 81 -9.35 -6.10 -3.72
C ARG A 81 -9.61 -5.72 -2.26
N ARG A 82 -9.47 -6.67 -1.33
CA ARG A 82 -9.98 -6.52 0.04
C ARG A 82 -8.97 -5.82 0.92
N LEU A 83 -7.70 -6.21 0.82
CA LEU A 83 -6.69 -5.82 1.79
C LEU A 83 -6.32 -4.33 1.75
N ASN A 84 -6.43 -3.69 0.58
CA ASN A 84 -6.19 -2.24 0.41
C ASN A 84 -7.45 -1.36 0.56
N ILE A 85 -8.63 -1.95 0.77
CA ILE A 85 -9.90 -1.19 0.85
C ILE A 85 -10.58 -1.36 2.22
N TYR A 86 -10.63 -2.58 2.74
CA TYR A 86 -11.43 -2.91 3.92
C TYR A 86 -10.83 -2.40 5.24
N PRO A 87 -9.53 -2.62 5.54
CA PRO A 87 -8.94 -2.17 6.80
C PRO A 87 -8.98 -0.65 6.90
N HIS A 88 -9.14 -0.15 8.12
CA HIS A 88 -9.16 1.29 8.36
C HIS A 88 -7.81 1.95 8.07
N GLN A 89 -6.72 1.19 8.12
CA GLN A 89 -5.38 1.64 7.84
C GLN A 89 -4.78 0.83 6.69
N HIS A 90 -4.15 1.51 5.74
CA HIS A 90 -3.46 0.85 4.65
C HIS A 90 -2.00 1.28 4.62
N ILE A 91 -1.11 0.30 4.76
CA ILE A 91 0.33 0.47 4.60
C ILE A 91 0.72 -0.09 3.24
N VAL A 92 1.46 0.71 2.47
CA VAL A 92 2.06 0.33 1.21
C VAL A 92 3.58 0.30 1.38
N LEU A 93 4.20 -0.84 1.10
CA LEU A 93 5.63 -0.88 0.81
C LEU A 93 5.83 -0.64 -0.69
N ALA A 94 6.61 0.37 -1.02
CA ALA A 94 6.93 0.77 -2.38
C ALA A 94 8.45 0.93 -2.54
N TYR A 95 8.90 0.91 -3.79
CA TYR A 95 10.31 0.96 -4.14
C TYR A 95 10.64 2.22 -4.94
N THR A 96 11.86 2.74 -4.81
CA THR A 96 12.32 3.91 -5.58
C THR A 96 12.28 3.64 -7.09
N SER A 97 12.55 2.41 -7.52
CA SER A 97 12.41 1.95 -8.91
C SER A 97 10.99 2.02 -9.48
N GLN A 98 9.97 2.10 -8.63
CA GLN A 98 8.56 2.17 -9.02
C GLN A 98 8.04 3.61 -9.22
N LEU A 99 8.87 4.61 -8.93
CA LEU A 99 8.50 6.02 -9.07
C LEU A 99 8.55 6.48 -10.52
N VAL A 100 7.41 6.92 -11.03
CA VAL A 100 7.25 7.46 -12.38
C VAL A 100 6.61 8.84 -12.36
N LEU A 101 6.80 9.60 -13.44
CA LEU A 101 6.30 10.97 -13.52
C LEU A 101 4.76 11.01 -13.52
N ASP A 102 4.11 10.22 -14.38
CA ASP A 102 2.67 10.28 -14.58
C ASP A 102 2.00 8.90 -14.74
N LEU A 103 0.66 8.89 -14.80
CA LEU A 103 -0.13 7.68 -14.96
C LEU A 103 0.15 6.92 -16.26
N LYS A 104 0.51 7.62 -17.35
CA LYS A 104 0.82 6.97 -18.62
C LYS A 104 2.06 6.10 -18.46
N ASP A 105 3.06 6.58 -17.74
CA ASP A 105 4.26 5.80 -17.41
C ASP A 105 3.94 4.65 -16.44
N GLY A 106 3.05 4.85 -15.47
CA GLY A 106 2.56 3.78 -14.59
C GLY A 106 1.86 2.65 -15.37
N PHE A 107 1.04 3.00 -16.36
CA PHE A 107 0.42 2.01 -17.25
C PHE A 107 1.43 1.27 -18.14
N LYS A 108 2.57 1.87 -18.49
CA LYS A 108 3.64 1.15 -19.20
C LYS A 108 4.26 0.08 -18.30
N LEU A 109 4.52 0.39 -17.03
CA LEU A 109 4.99 -0.59 -16.05
C LEU A 109 4.02 -1.75 -15.90
N LEU A 110 2.71 -1.48 -15.79
CA LEU A 110 1.69 -2.52 -15.73
C LEU A 110 1.68 -3.41 -16.98
N LYS A 111 1.74 -2.81 -18.19
CA LYS A 111 1.78 -3.59 -19.43
C LYS A 111 3.00 -4.50 -19.50
N SER A 112 4.15 -4.00 -19.05
CA SER A 112 5.39 -4.78 -18.97
C SER A 112 5.30 -5.90 -17.95
N LYS A 113 4.80 -5.61 -16.74
CA LYS A 113 4.63 -6.58 -15.64
C LYS A 113 3.69 -7.73 -16.01
N TYR A 114 2.59 -7.41 -16.69
CA TYR A 114 1.52 -8.36 -16.99
C TYR A 114 1.51 -8.86 -18.44
N ASN A 115 2.53 -8.55 -19.26
CA ASN A 115 2.60 -8.95 -20.67
C ASN A 115 1.31 -8.65 -21.46
N ASN A 116 0.76 -7.44 -21.30
CA ASN A 116 -0.55 -7.00 -21.82
C ASN A 116 -1.80 -7.76 -21.33
N ASN A 117 -1.67 -8.75 -20.45
CA ASN A 117 -2.80 -9.44 -19.80
C ASN A 117 -3.15 -8.79 -18.46
N LEU A 118 -3.73 -7.59 -18.53
CA LEU A 118 -3.96 -6.75 -17.36
C LEU A 118 -4.97 -7.37 -16.37
N PRO A 119 -4.77 -7.16 -15.05
CA PRO A 119 -5.76 -7.57 -14.05
C PRO A 119 -7.12 -6.89 -14.24
N SER A 120 -8.17 -7.53 -13.73
CA SER A 120 -9.55 -7.04 -13.85
C SER A 120 -9.83 -5.77 -13.03
N LEU A 121 -8.93 -5.40 -12.11
CA LEU A 121 -8.98 -4.13 -11.41
C LEU A 121 -7.60 -3.46 -11.43
N ILE A 122 -7.62 -2.20 -11.86
CA ILE A 122 -6.53 -1.25 -11.73
C ILE A 122 -7.12 -0.04 -11.00
N SER A 123 -6.53 0.32 -9.87
CA SER A 123 -6.98 1.43 -9.03
C SER A 123 -5.85 2.42 -8.80
N THR A 124 -6.20 3.68 -8.73
CA THR A 124 -5.28 4.76 -8.37
C THR A 124 -5.75 5.34 -7.04
N ILE A 125 -4.92 5.17 -6.01
CA ILE A 125 -5.13 5.78 -4.69
C ILE A 125 -4.44 7.13 -4.72
N THR A 126 -5.22 8.21 -4.73
CA THR A 126 -4.72 9.59 -4.70
C THR A 126 -5.04 10.20 -3.35
N GLY A 127 -4.19 11.13 -2.90
CA GLY A 127 -4.42 11.89 -1.67
C GLY A 127 -5.82 12.51 -1.59
N PRO A 128 -6.27 12.89 -0.38
CA PRO A 128 -7.66 13.21 -0.10
C PRO A 128 -8.22 14.24 -1.10
N SER A 129 -9.30 13.85 -1.77
CA SER A 129 -10.09 14.79 -2.56
C SER A 129 -10.56 15.92 -1.65
N ARG A 130 -10.23 17.16 -1.98
CA ARG A 130 -10.87 18.35 -1.39
C ARG A 130 -12.25 18.54 -2.03
N THR A 131 -13.17 17.61 -1.81
CA THR A 131 -14.57 17.80 -2.20
C THR A 131 -15.30 18.56 -1.10
N ALA A 132 -15.30 19.89 -1.22
CA ALA A 132 -16.06 20.81 -0.37
C ALA A 132 -17.43 21.20 -0.95
N ASP A 133 -17.88 20.57 -2.03
CA ASP A 133 -18.70 21.29 -3.03
C ASP A 133 -20.11 20.75 -3.28
N ILE A 134 -20.74 20.06 -2.31
CA ILE A 134 -22.18 19.73 -2.46
C ILE A 134 -23.02 20.09 -1.22
N GLU A 135 -22.49 20.03 0.03
CA GLU A 135 -23.31 20.36 1.22
C GLU A 135 -22.56 21.06 2.38
N LYS A 136 -21.36 21.63 2.15
CA LYS A 136 -20.50 22.24 3.21
C LYS A 136 -20.14 21.34 4.40
N THR A 137 -20.52 20.07 4.38
CA THR A 137 -20.15 19.08 5.39
C THR A 137 -19.10 18.17 4.80
N LEU A 138 -17.88 18.21 5.33
CA LEU A 138 -16.82 17.27 4.97
C LEU A 138 -17.25 15.88 5.44
N VAL A 139 -17.69 15.03 4.51
CA VAL A 139 -17.85 13.59 4.78
C VAL A 139 -16.46 12.96 4.69
N LEU A 140 -15.74 12.93 5.81
CA LEU A 140 -14.49 12.19 5.95
C LEU A 140 -14.81 10.69 6.09
N GLY A 141 -14.37 9.88 5.13
CA GLY A 141 -14.27 8.41 5.31
C GLY A 141 -15.39 7.55 4.73
N ALA A 142 -16.08 7.95 3.66
CA ALA A 142 -17.09 7.10 3.03
C ALA A 142 -16.52 5.95 2.15
N HIS A 143 -15.29 6.08 1.64
CA HIS A 143 -14.70 5.14 0.69
C HIS A 143 -13.22 4.88 1.00
N GLY A 144 -12.90 3.65 1.42
CA GLY A 144 -11.53 3.16 1.62
C GLY A 144 -10.93 3.44 3.02
N PRO A 145 -9.63 3.15 3.20
CA PRO A 145 -8.91 3.34 4.46
C PRO A 145 -8.98 4.80 4.95
N LYS A 146 -9.07 4.99 6.27
CA LYS A 146 -9.03 6.30 6.94
C LYS A 146 -7.64 6.93 6.87
N GLU A 147 -6.60 6.11 6.97
CA GLU A 147 -5.20 6.54 6.88
C GLU A 147 -4.42 5.64 5.92
N LEU A 148 -3.51 6.26 5.17
CA LEU A 148 -2.63 5.61 4.21
C LEU A 148 -1.17 5.96 4.55
N PHE A 149 -0.33 4.96 4.70
CA PHE A 149 1.11 5.11 4.90
C PHE A 149 1.85 4.50 3.72
N VAL A 150 2.89 5.19 3.27
CA VAL A 150 3.81 4.68 2.25
C VAL A 150 5.19 4.60 2.88
N PHE A 151 5.76 3.40 2.89
CA PHE A 151 7.17 3.15 3.14
C PHE A 151 7.84 3.05 1.78
N LEU A 152 8.81 3.92 1.52
CA LEU A 152 9.58 3.93 0.28
C LEU A 152 10.96 3.35 0.57
N LEU A 153 11.19 2.13 0.10
CA LEU A 153 12.46 1.44 0.23
C LEU A 153 13.36 1.75 -0.98
N ASP A 154 14.62 2.07 -0.72
CA ASP A 154 15.56 2.38 -1.79
C ASP A 154 16.18 1.11 -2.39
N ASP A 155 15.81 0.79 -3.63
CA ASP A 155 16.37 -0.32 -4.41
C ASP A 155 17.23 0.15 -5.59
N LEU A 156 17.48 1.46 -5.68
CA LEU A 156 18.30 2.08 -6.72
C LEU A 156 19.77 2.23 -6.31
N GLN A 157 20.27 1.39 -5.40
CA GLN A 157 21.67 1.39 -5.05
C GLN A 157 22.53 1.05 -6.29
N VAL A 158 23.43 1.99 -6.61
CA VAL A 158 24.45 1.90 -7.68
C VAL A 158 25.61 1.04 -7.24
#